data_AF-A0A9W8N5V3-F1
#
_entry.id   AF-A0A9W8N5V3-F1
#
_cell.length_a   1.000
_cell.length_b   1.000
_cell.length_c   1.000
_cell.angle_alpha   90.00
_cell.angle_beta   90.00
_cell.angle_gamma   90.00
#
_symmetry.space_group_name_H-M   'P 1'
#
loop_
_entity.id
_entity.type
_entity.pdbx_description
1 polymer ?
#
loop_
_entity_poly.entity_id
_entity_poly.type
_entity_poly.pdbx_seq_one_letter_code
_entity_poly.pdbx_strand_id
1 'polypeptide(L)'
;MDSAETYKDLLNSLSTAHPVQATWSSGSQWRSVVESGFAERNKSSIRYALTTIAFARWHCDQTDLLTLSSRTAAVQEVSSRILGPVPEDASERKVRETRRKRLTTHLTRGRIWDELVTTLGFGILYRNAWNLAKAKKQAIQKLISQFQNNQEKMDILQLLGEQMGILIESGQTDAAAFKKALEDKGLLGTSNQTSDVSKELRSLQEEMKLAAPGNMLVIKSTGYRVGIETLDRLSGTEWFNDELVLLCLHLADRLPHVRVGFSIPIHQQDRPRKIVAKPFERAARVIEEWKSAEPDNRLTCFFPLFQHGDHFSLIEVNYRDNAVYHYDSLRKTTYIEIKKACKDQFPGLRYVEQAAPRQLDSFSCGPLVVASAYHRMLGRAVIPGNTMFQDTIAIKATALDIIRKAWRDQVLVPIEQSTGKRRRRDSFHQRQGKRRKQDKSVQVEDLTT
;
A
#
# COMPACT_ATOMS: atom_id res chain seq x y z
N MET A 1 -14.58 -4.68 21.64
CA MET A 1 -13.67 -3.63 22.12
C MET A 1 -13.37 -2.74 20.94
N ASP A 2 -13.67 -1.45 21.05
CA ASP A 2 -13.31 -0.51 20.00
C ASP A 2 -11.78 -0.38 19.98
N SER A 3 -11.18 -0.80 18.87
CA SER A 3 -9.72 -0.81 18.74
C SER A 3 -9.13 0.59 18.87
N ALA A 4 -9.87 1.65 18.49
CA ALA A 4 -9.38 3.02 18.52
C ALA A 4 -9.12 3.50 19.95
N GLU A 5 -10.10 3.29 20.86
CA GLU A 5 -9.99 3.71 22.26
C GLU A 5 -8.82 3.02 22.97
N THR A 6 -8.60 1.71 22.70
CA THR A 6 -7.46 0.98 23.27
C THR A 6 -6.12 1.58 22.87
N TYR A 7 -5.95 2.02 21.62
CA TYR A 7 -4.69 2.63 21.18
C TYR A 7 -4.52 4.06 21.67
N LYS A 8 -5.62 4.78 21.87
CA LYS A 8 -5.62 6.11 22.50
C LYS A 8 -5.17 6.03 23.95
N ASP A 9 -5.73 5.11 24.72
CA ASP A 9 -5.32 4.85 26.11
C ASP A 9 -3.86 4.45 26.19
N LEU A 10 -3.40 3.58 25.28
CA LEU A 10 -1.99 3.18 25.21
C LEU A 10 -1.09 4.37 24.89
N LEU A 11 -1.40 5.18 23.88
CA LEU A 11 -0.56 6.33 23.52
C LEU A 11 -0.52 7.35 24.67
N ASN A 12 -1.66 7.66 25.28
CA ASN A 12 -1.73 8.56 26.43
C ASN A 12 -0.89 8.05 27.59
N SER A 13 -1.05 6.77 27.96
CA SER A 13 -0.26 6.12 29.01
C SER A 13 1.24 6.14 28.71
N LEU A 14 1.63 5.98 27.45
CA LEU A 14 3.04 5.99 27.05
C LEU A 14 3.64 7.40 26.96
N SER A 15 2.82 8.42 26.68
CA SER A 15 3.21 9.83 26.56
C SER A 15 3.28 10.55 27.92
N THR A 16 2.53 10.11 28.92
CA THR A 16 2.66 10.62 30.29
C THR A 16 3.92 10.06 30.96
N ALA A 17 4.60 10.86 31.79
CA ALA A 17 5.72 10.40 32.60
C ALA A 17 5.29 9.15 33.39
N HIS A 18 5.97 8.02 33.12
CA HIS A 18 5.65 6.69 33.63
C HIS A 18 5.06 6.72 35.05
N PRO A 19 3.74 6.53 35.23
CA PRO A 19 3.27 6.11 36.53
C PRO A 19 3.79 4.69 36.71
N VAL A 20 4.91 4.55 37.44
CA VAL A 20 5.45 3.24 37.84
C VAL A 20 4.28 2.42 38.32
N GLN A 21 4.05 1.27 37.69
CA GLN A 21 2.91 0.45 38.08
C GLN A 21 3.16 -0.07 39.50
N ALA A 22 2.59 0.61 40.50
CA ALA A 22 2.87 0.38 41.91
C ALA A 22 2.23 -0.91 42.44
N THR A 23 1.40 -1.57 41.63
CA THR A 23 0.65 -2.78 42.01
C THR A 23 0.94 -3.94 41.08
N TRP A 24 1.20 -5.09 41.69
CA TRP A 24 1.46 -6.35 41.01
C TRP A 24 0.26 -6.81 40.14
N SER A 25 0.50 -7.32 38.94
CA SER A 25 -0.55 -7.85 38.05
C SER A 25 -0.14 -9.14 37.31
N SER A 26 -1.11 -9.97 36.90
CA SER A 26 -0.83 -11.29 36.29
C SER A 26 -0.34 -11.22 34.83
N GLY A 27 -0.55 -10.11 34.14
CA GLY A 27 -0.11 -9.90 32.76
C GLY A 27 -0.82 -10.75 31.69
N SER A 28 -1.81 -11.56 32.08
CA SER A 28 -2.54 -12.46 31.17
C SER A 28 -3.23 -11.71 30.02
N GLN A 29 -3.71 -10.48 30.28
CA GLN A 29 -4.34 -9.60 29.28
C GLN A 29 -3.36 -9.16 28.19
N TRP A 30 -2.09 -8.93 28.52
CA TRP A 30 -1.06 -8.52 27.55
C TRP A 30 -0.85 -9.56 26.46
N ARG A 31 -1.03 -10.84 26.76
CA ARG A 31 -0.94 -11.90 25.75
C ARG A 31 -1.93 -11.67 24.61
N SER A 32 -3.19 -11.42 24.96
CA SER A 32 -4.25 -11.20 23.97
C SER A 32 -4.00 -9.92 23.18
N VAL A 33 -3.63 -8.84 23.87
CA VAL A 33 -3.38 -7.52 23.26
C VAL A 33 -2.22 -7.57 22.27
N VAL A 34 -1.09 -8.17 22.65
CA VAL A 34 0.12 -8.21 21.83
C VAL A 34 -0.01 -9.18 20.65
N GLU A 35 -0.67 -10.33 20.83
CA GLU A 35 -0.95 -11.25 19.72
C GLU A 35 -1.95 -10.64 18.73
N SER A 36 -2.96 -9.90 19.22
CA SER A 36 -3.89 -9.16 18.36
C SER A 36 -3.17 -8.06 17.55
N GLY A 37 -2.33 -7.26 18.22
CA GLY A 37 -1.50 -6.26 17.54
C GLY A 37 -0.56 -6.90 16.50
N PHE A 38 0.01 -8.06 16.81
CA PHE A 38 0.87 -8.79 15.86
C PHE A 38 0.10 -9.34 14.65
N ALA A 39 -1.13 -9.82 14.85
CA ALA A 39 -1.99 -10.26 13.75
C ALA A 39 -2.33 -9.11 12.79
N GLU A 40 -2.48 -7.90 13.32
CA GLU A 40 -2.78 -6.68 12.55
C GLU A 40 -1.56 -5.95 12.00
N ARG A 41 -0.33 -6.43 12.24
CA ARG A 41 0.91 -5.73 11.88
C ARG A 41 1.03 -5.33 10.40
N ASN A 42 0.41 -6.10 9.50
CA ASN A 42 0.41 -5.82 8.06
C ASN A 42 -0.54 -4.68 7.69
N LYS A 43 -1.53 -4.39 8.54
CA LYS A 43 -2.47 -3.28 8.41
C LYS A 43 -1.97 -2.03 9.13
N SER A 44 -1.29 -2.20 10.27
CA SER A 44 -0.67 -1.11 11.02
C SER A 44 0.49 -1.61 11.88
N SER A 45 1.71 -1.35 11.44
CA SER A 45 2.94 -1.63 12.21
C SER A 45 3.06 -0.74 13.45
N ILE A 46 2.46 0.46 13.41
CA ILE A 46 2.43 1.42 14.51
C ILE A 46 1.61 0.87 15.69
N ARG A 47 0.42 0.33 15.43
CA ARG A 47 -0.42 -0.29 16.47
C ARG A 47 0.30 -1.41 17.20
N TYR A 48 0.98 -2.28 16.43
CA TYR A 48 1.81 -3.33 17.00
C TYR A 48 2.94 -2.75 17.85
N ALA A 49 3.65 -1.73 17.36
CA ALA A 49 4.72 -1.07 18.10
C ALA A 49 4.23 -0.54 19.45
N LEU A 50 3.14 0.25 19.47
CA LEU A 50 2.54 0.80 20.70
C LEU A 50 2.23 -0.30 21.72
N THR A 51 1.56 -1.38 21.29
CA THR A 51 1.22 -2.49 22.20
C THR A 51 2.45 -3.17 22.80
N THR A 52 3.51 -3.35 22.01
CA THR A 52 4.73 -3.99 22.49
C THR A 52 5.61 -3.08 23.35
N ILE A 53 5.61 -1.76 23.12
CA ILE A 53 6.28 -0.79 23.99
C ILE A 53 5.63 -0.87 25.37
N ALA A 54 4.30 -0.74 25.42
CA ALA A 54 3.56 -0.78 26.68
C ALA A 54 3.73 -2.12 27.41
N PHE A 55 3.72 -3.23 26.66
CA PHE A 55 4.01 -4.54 27.22
C PHE A 55 5.44 -4.66 27.77
N ALA A 56 6.44 -4.11 27.08
CA ALA A 56 7.83 -4.14 27.53
C ALA A 56 8.04 -3.29 28.79
N ARG A 57 7.42 -2.10 28.87
CA ARG A 57 7.43 -1.24 30.06
C ARG A 57 6.79 -1.94 31.25
N TRP A 58 5.57 -2.47 31.07
CA TRP A 58 4.89 -3.30 32.07
C TRP A 58 5.77 -4.46 32.55
N HIS A 59 6.43 -5.17 31.63
CA HIS A 59 7.28 -6.32 31.98
C HIS A 59 8.49 -5.89 32.80
N CYS A 60 9.10 -4.75 32.48
CA CYS A 60 10.19 -4.17 33.27
C CYS A 60 9.70 -3.78 34.67
N ASP A 61 8.58 -3.06 34.79
CA ASP A 61 8.02 -2.65 36.08
C ASP A 61 7.73 -3.86 36.99
N GLN A 62 7.10 -4.91 36.46
CA GLN A 62 6.84 -6.14 37.22
C GLN A 62 8.14 -6.90 37.55
N THR A 63 9.17 -6.80 36.72
CA THR A 63 10.48 -7.39 37.04
C THR A 63 11.12 -6.65 38.22
N ASP A 64 11.02 -5.32 38.24
CA ASP A 64 11.64 -4.47 39.25
C ASP A 64 10.89 -4.51 40.59
N LEU A 65 9.59 -4.83 40.59
CA LEU A 65 8.80 -5.12 41.81
C LEU A 65 9.19 -6.44 42.50
N LEU A 66 9.88 -7.36 41.83
CA LEU A 66 10.31 -8.63 42.43
C LEU A 66 11.65 -8.47 43.14
N THR A 67 11.65 -8.64 44.46
CA THR A 67 12.86 -8.76 45.28
C THR A 67 13.42 -10.19 45.22
N LEU A 68 13.85 -10.63 44.05
CA LEU A 68 14.53 -11.93 43.87
C LEU A 68 16.06 -11.78 43.85
N SER A 69 16.76 -12.90 44.09
CA SER A 69 18.22 -12.96 44.15
C SER A 69 18.95 -12.55 42.87
N SER A 70 18.26 -12.54 41.72
CA SER A 70 18.81 -12.00 40.47
C SER A 70 17.71 -11.46 39.55
N ARG A 71 18.07 -10.46 38.73
CA ARG A 71 17.18 -9.91 37.70
C ARG A 71 16.73 -10.97 36.69
N THR A 72 17.60 -11.94 36.39
CA THR A 72 17.27 -13.07 35.50
C THR A 72 16.16 -13.94 36.08
N ALA A 73 16.21 -14.22 37.39
CA ALA A 73 15.14 -14.95 38.07
C ALA A 73 13.82 -14.17 38.06
N ALA A 74 13.85 -12.86 38.29
CA ALA A 74 12.68 -11.99 38.21
C ALA A 74 12.05 -11.98 36.80
N VAL A 75 12.87 -11.85 35.75
CA VAL A 75 12.38 -11.92 34.36
C VAL A 75 11.73 -13.26 34.05
N GLN A 76 12.31 -14.36 34.54
CA GLN A 76 11.77 -15.71 34.34
C GLN A 76 10.45 -15.92 35.08
N GLU A 77 10.33 -15.39 36.30
CA GLU A 77 9.11 -15.47 37.11
C GLU A 77 7.95 -14.71 36.45
N VAL A 78 8.17 -13.45 36.07
CA VAL A 78 7.16 -12.64 35.36
C VAL A 78 6.74 -13.32 34.05
N SER A 79 7.70 -13.84 33.28
CA SER A 79 7.40 -14.54 32.02
C SER A 79 6.63 -15.84 32.23
N SER A 80 6.96 -16.60 33.27
CA SER A 80 6.31 -17.88 33.58
C SER A 80 4.84 -17.68 33.98
N ARG A 81 4.52 -16.61 34.70
CA ARG A 81 3.15 -16.25 35.07
C ARG A 81 2.26 -15.96 33.86
N ILE A 82 2.78 -15.23 32.86
CA ILE A 82 2.05 -14.96 31.61
C ILE A 82 1.80 -16.26 30.83
N LEU A 83 2.77 -17.18 30.87
CA LEU A 83 2.70 -18.43 30.13
C LEU A 83 1.80 -19.47 30.79
N GLY A 84 1.61 -19.38 32.11
CA GLY A 84 0.91 -20.37 32.93
C GLY A 84 1.81 -21.55 33.33
N PRO A 85 1.25 -22.50 34.11
CA PRO A 85 1.96 -23.69 34.58
C PRO A 85 2.53 -24.51 33.43
N VAL A 86 3.55 -25.32 33.71
CA VAL A 86 4.13 -26.23 32.72
C VAL A 86 3.21 -27.44 32.57
N PRO A 87 2.66 -27.72 31.37
CA PRO A 87 1.80 -28.87 31.16
C PRO A 87 2.53 -30.19 31.36
N GLU A 88 1.81 -31.22 31.77
CA GLU A 88 2.34 -32.59 31.83
C GLU A 88 2.46 -33.19 30.42
N ASP A 89 1.48 -32.91 29.56
CA ASP A 89 1.43 -33.42 28.19
C ASP A 89 2.54 -32.83 27.29
N ALA A 90 3.17 -33.71 26.50
CA ALA A 90 4.30 -33.36 25.64
C ALA A 90 3.90 -32.42 24.49
N SER A 91 2.69 -32.55 23.94
CA SER A 91 2.18 -31.68 22.88
C SER A 91 1.89 -30.28 23.42
N GLU A 92 1.32 -30.17 24.61
CA GLU A 92 1.05 -28.90 25.28
C GLU A 92 2.33 -28.19 25.71
N ARG A 93 3.37 -28.92 26.14
CA ARG A 93 4.71 -28.36 26.37
C ARG A 93 5.28 -27.69 25.12
N LYS A 94 5.13 -28.30 23.94
CA LYS A 94 5.59 -27.73 22.66
C LYS A 94 4.85 -26.45 22.29
N VAL A 95 3.54 -26.41 22.56
CA VAL A 95 2.71 -25.21 22.40
C VAL A 95 3.16 -24.09 23.34
N ARG A 96 3.41 -24.41 24.63
CA ARG A 96 3.95 -23.47 25.62
C ARG A 96 5.31 -22.92 25.20
N GLU A 97 6.19 -23.76 24.69
CA GLU A 97 7.52 -23.33 24.23
C GLU A 97 7.45 -22.36 23.04
N THR A 98 6.53 -22.62 22.09
CA THR A 98 6.29 -21.70 20.98
C THR A 98 5.75 -20.36 21.47
N ARG A 99 4.82 -20.38 22.43
CA ARG A 99 4.30 -19.19 23.09
C ARG A 99 5.40 -18.41 23.81
N ARG A 100 6.31 -19.09 24.50
CA ARG A 100 7.48 -18.48 25.16
C ARG A 100 8.38 -17.75 24.15
N LYS A 101 8.73 -18.40 23.04
CA LYS A 101 9.56 -17.80 21.98
C LYS A 101 8.90 -16.54 21.38
N ARG A 102 7.59 -16.57 21.16
CA ARG A 102 6.84 -15.38 20.71
C ARG A 102 6.88 -14.27 21.74
N LEU A 103 6.57 -14.58 23.00
CA LEU A 103 6.63 -13.62 24.11
C LEU A 103 7.99 -12.90 24.19
N THR A 104 9.08 -13.66 24.13
CA THR A 104 10.44 -13.10 24.10
C THR A 104 10.65 -12.21 22.88
N THR A 105 10.14 -12.60 21.71
CA THR A 105 10.23 -11.77 20.49
C THR A 105 9.49 -10.44 20.66
N HIS A 106 8.30 -10.45 21.26
CA HIS A 106 7.53 -9.23 21.54
C HIS A 106 8.27 -8.31 22.51
N LEU A 107 8.83 -8.86 23.60
CA LEU A 107 9.62 -8.09 24.57
C LEU A 107 10.86 -7.46 23.93
N THR A 108 11.61 -8.22 23.14
CA THR A 108 12.81 -7.70 22.45
C THR A 108 12.47 -6.54 21.53
N ARG A 109 11.41 -6.66 20.73
CA ARG A 109 10.96 -5.59 19.83
C ARG A 109 10.44 -4.38 20.61
N GLY A 110 9.62 -4.63 21.63
CA GLY A 110 9.07 -3.60 22.51
C GLY A 110 10.17 -2.75 23.14
N ARG A 111 11.23 -3.37 23.67
CA ARG A 111 12.39 -2.66 24.24
C ARG A 111 13.16 -1.81 23.23
N ILE A 112 13.34 -2.31 22.00
CA ILE A 112 13.98 -1.54 20.92
C ILE A 112 13.15 -0.30 20.58
N TRP A 113 11.83 -0.45 20.43
CA TRP A 113 10.96 0.67 20.14
C TRP A 113 10.83 1.63 21.32
N ASP A 114 10.82 1.12 22.55
CA ASP A 114 10.78 1.95 23.76
C ASP A 114 12.02 2.84 23.85
N GLU A 115 13.22 2.29 23.61
CA GLU A 115 14.46 3.05 23.54
C GLU A 115 14.40 4.15 22.46
N LEU A 116 13.92 3.81 21.26
CA LEU A 116 13.79 4.76 20.16
C LEU A 116 12.77 5.88 20.46
N VAL A 117 11.60 5.53 20.97
CA VAL A 117 10.53 6.50 21.27
C VAL A 117 10.90 7.38 22.44
N THR A 118 11.54 6.84 23.48
CA THR A 118 12.02 7.61 24.62
C THR A 118 13.09 8.63 24.21
N THR A 119 13.95 8.27 23.24
CA THR A 119 15.07 9.11 22.85
C THR A 119 14.75 10.08 21.70
N LEU A 120 13.90 9.66 20.75
CA LEU A 120 13.63 10.36 19.50
C LEU A 120 12.15 10.78 19.33
N GLY A 121 11.29 10.43 20.28
CA GLY A 121 9.84 10.66 20.20
C GLY A 121 9.08 9.64 19.33
N PHE A 122 7.75 9.66 19.41
CA PHE A 122 6.87 8.73 18.68
C PHE A 122 6.93 8.86 17.16
N GLY A 123 7.38 10.01 16.64
CA GLY A 123 7.52 10.22 15.20
C GLY A 123 8.43 9.20 14.51
N ILE A 124 9.38 8.60 15.26
CA ILE A 124 10.27 7.56 14.72
C ILE A 124 9.52 6.32 14.23
N LEU A 125 8.31 6.05 14.73
CA LEU A 125 7.50 4.90 14.31
C LEU A 125 6.98 5.03 12.87
N TYR A 126 6.91 6.24 12.31
CA TYR A 126 6.63 6.42 10.88
C TYR A 126 7.80 5.98 9.99
N ARG A 127 9.00 5.86 10.54
CA ARG A 127 10.19 5.44 9.79
C ARG A 127 10.36 3.93 9.83
N ASN A 128 9.57 3.22 9.02
CA ASN A 128 9.67 1.77 8.83
C ASN A 128 9.86 1.01 10.17
N ALA A 129 8.90 1.19 11.08
CA ALA A 129 8.94 0.64 12.44
C ALA A 129 9.34 -0.86 12.47
N TRP A 130 8.90 -1.63 11.48
CA TRP A 130 9.19 -3.06 11.41
C TRP A 130 10.68 -3.38 11.21
N ASN A 131 11.37 -2.63 10.35
CA ASN A 131 12.80 -2.82 10.14
C ASN A 131 13.60 -2.34 11.34
N LEU A 132 13.15 -1.27 12.01
CA LEU A 132 13.76 -0.81 13.27
C LEU A 132 13.71 -1.91 14.34
N ALA A 133 12.59 -2.62 14.48
CA ALA A 133 12.42 -3.69 15.47
C ALA A 133 13.31 -4.92 15.24
N LYS A 134 13.90 -5.05 14.05
CA LYS A 134 14.81 -6.15 13.67
C LYS A 134 16.28 -5.72 13.66
N ALA A 135 16.56 -4.42 13.84
CA ALA A 135 17.90 -3.90 13.77
C ALA A 135 18.75 -4.38 14.96
N LYS A 136 20.05 -4.55 14.72
CA LYS A 136 21.02 -4.86 15.78
C LYS A 136 21.22 -3.63 16.67
N LYS A 137 21.54 -3.85 17.95
CA LYS A 137 21.75 -2.78 18.94
C LYS A 137 22.71 -1.68 18.45
N GLN A 138 23.85 -2.05 17.85
CA GLN A 138 24.81 -1.09 17.29
C GLN A 138 24.21 -0.18 16.21
N ALA A 139 23.34 -0.73 15.35
CA ALA A 139 22.66 0.05 14.32
C ALA A 139 21.63 1.01 14.92
N ILE A 140 20.94 0.60 15.99
CA ILE A 140 20.04 1.47 16.75
C ILE A 140 20.79 2.62 17.42
N GLN A 141 21.92 2.36 18.09
CA GLN A 141 22.73 3.40 18.72
C GLN A 141 23.25 4.40 17.68
N LYS A 142 23.79 3.90 16.56
CA LYS A 142 24.22 4.76 15.45
C LYS A 142 23.06 5.62 14.93
N LEU A 143 21.86 5.05 14.83
CA LEU A 143 20.68 5.77 14.39
C LEU A 143 20.31 6.90 15.35
N ILE A 144 20.28 6.59 16.65
CA ILE A 144 19.97 7.57 17.71
C ILE A 144 20.95 8.74 17.63
N SER A 145 22.26 8.47 17.60
CA SER A 145 23.27 9.53 17.50
C SER A 145 23.13 10.35 16.21
N GLN A 146 22.80 9.71 15.08
CA GLN A 146 22.60 10.42 13.81
C GLN A 146 21.41 11.39 13.83
N PHE A 147 20.34 11.05 14.55
CA PHE A 147 19.17 11.93 14.68
C PHE A 147 19.44 13.03 15.69
N GLN A 148 19.98 12.71 16.87
CA GLN A 148 20.29 13.70 17.90
C GLN A 148 21.30 14.76 17.43
N ASN A 149 22.22 14.40 16.55
CA ASN A 149 23.18 15.34 15.96
C ASN A 149 22.63 16.14 14.77
N ASN A 150 21.33 16.01 14.44
CA ASN A 150 20.71 16.70 13.32
C ASN A 150 19.37 17.31 13.76
N GLN A 151 19.40 18.62 14.03
CA GLN A 151 18.25 19.35 14.55
C GLN A 151 17.04 19.30 13.61
N GLU A 152 17.24 19.47 12.30
CA GLU A 152 16.15 19.39 11.29
C GLU A 152 15.42 18.05 11.36
N LYS A 153 16.16 16.93 11.48
CA LYS A 153 15.56 15.60 11.62
C LYS A 153 14.80 15.45 12.93
N MET A 154 15.31 16.01 14.03
CA MET A 154 14.59 16.01 15.30
C MET A 154 13.30 16.80 15.23
N ASP A 155 13.31 17.96 14.55
CA ASP A 155 12.11 18.75 14.32
C ASP A 155 11.09 18.01 13.46
N ILE A 156 11.53 17.32 12.40
CA ILE A 156 10.65 16.45 11.59
C ILE A 156 10.05 15.33 12.45
N LEU A 157 10.84 14.67 13.31
CA LEU A 157 10.33 13.63 14.20
C LEU A 157 9.32 14.18 15.21
N GLN A 158 9.51 15.39 15.72
CA GLN A 158 8.55 16.05 16.60
C GLN A 158 7.21 16.26 15.87
N LEU A 159 7.25 16.84 14.66
CA LEU A 159 6.04 17.07 13.86
C LEU A 159 5.35 15.76 13.47
N LEU A 160 6.11 14.71 13.17
CA LEU A 160 5.54 13.36 12.96
C LEU A 160 4.95 12.78 14.25
N GLY A 161 5.50 13.13 15.41
CA GLY A 161 4.94 12.80 16.71
C GLY A 161 3.55 13.38 16.90
N GLU A 162 3.33 14.64 16.51
CA GLU A 162 2.00 15.29 16.54
C GLU A 162 1.00 14.56 15.63
N GLN A 163 1.44 14.14 14.44
CA GLN A 163 0.64 13.32 13.53
C GLN A 163 0.22 11.97 14.12
N MET A 164 0.98 11.43 15.09
CA MET A 164 0.58 10.21 15.81
C MET A 164 -0.68 10.44 16.63
N GLY A 165 -0.81 11.57 17.32
CA GLY A 165 -2.01 11.91 18.07
C GLY A 165 -3.23 11.97 17.16
N ILE A 166 -3.12 12.71 16.05
CA ILE A 166 -4.18 12.84 15.04
C ILE A 166 -4.55 11.47 14.44
N LEU A 167 -3.55 10.63 14.13
CA LEU A 167 -3.78 9.28 13.60
C LEU A 167 -4.59 8.40 14.56
N ILE A 168 -4.31 8.49 15.85
CA ILE A 168 -5.02 7.69 16.86
C ILE A 168 -6.42 8.22 17.11
N GLU A 169 -6.62 9.54 17.14
CA GLU A 169 -7.94 10.16 17.38
C GLU A 169 -8.87 10.06 16.17
N SER A 170 -8.36 10.35 14.97
CA SER A 170 -9.17 10.46 13.75
C SER A 170 -9.05 9.26 12.81
N GLY A 171 -8.14 8.33 13.10
CA GLY A 171 -7.84 7.18 12.24
C GLY A 171 -6.95 7.53 11.04
N GLN A 172 -6.54 8.79 10.86
CA GLN A 172 -5.69 9.25 9.75
C GLN A 172 -4.76 10.38 10.17
N THR A 173 -3.65 10.56 9.44
CA THR A 173 -2.78 11.74 9.59
C THR A 173 -3.34 12.93 8.82
N ASP A 174 -3.01 14.14 9.23
CA ASP A 174 -3.31 15.37 8.51
C ASP A 174 -2.09 15.86 7.72
N ALA A 175 -2.05 15.49 6.44
CA ALA A 175 -0.96 15.86 5.55
C ALA A 175 -0.87 17.38 5.30
N ALA A 176 -2.00 18.09 5.32
CA ALA A 176 -2.01 19.53 5.08
C ALA A 176 -1.45 20.29 6.30
N ALA A 177 -1.88 19.91 7.51
CA ALA A 177 -1.33 20.44 8.74
C ALA A 177 0.16 20.12 8.89
N PHE A 178 0.57 18.90 8.57
CA PHE A 178 1.99 18.51 8.60
C PHE A 178 2.83 19.31 7.61
N LYS A 179 2.36 19.49 6.38
CA LYS A 179 3.05 20.31 5.36
C LYS A 179 3.22 21.75 5.84
N LYS A 180 2.14 22.36 6.33
CA LYS A 180 2.17 23.71 6.88
C LYS A 180 3.17 23.83 8.03
N ALA A 181 3.20 22.86 8.94
CA ALA A 181 4.13 22.87 10.07
C ALA A 181 5.60 22.73 9.63
N LEU A 182 5.88 21.97 8.56
CA LEU A 182 7.21 21.92 7.96
C LEU A 182 7.60 23.26 7.29
N GLU A 183 6.64 23.92 6.64
CA GLU A 183 6.77 25.27 6.05
C GLU A 183 7.11 26.30 7.14
N ASP A 184 6.33 26.31 8.22
CA ASP A 184 6.49 27.24 9.36
C ASP A 184 7.85 27.06 10.06
N LYS A 185 8.39 25.82 10.08
CA LYS A 185 9.74 25.53 10.61
C LYS A 185 10.87 25.74 9.60
N GLY A 186 10.57 26.15 8.36
CA GLY A 186 11.57 26.29 7.28
C GLY A 186 12.22 24.95 6.87
N LEU A 187 11.59 23.83 7.22
CA LEU A 187 12.07 22.47 6.91
C LEU A 187 11.64 22.01 5.52
N LEU A 188 10.59 22.62 4.98
CA LEU A 188 10.43 22.70 3.54
C LEU A 188 11.50 23.67 3.06
N GLY A 189 12.69 23.13 2.81
CA GLY A 189 13.71 23.89 2.11
C GLY A 189 13.05 24.56 0.91
N THR A 190 13.46 25.78 0.58
CA THR A 190 13.34 26.29 -0.77
C THR A 190 14.11 25.31 -1.65
N SER A 191 13.43 24.22 -2.01
CA SER A 191 13.92 23.14 -2.83
C SER A 191 13.86 23.64 -4.27
N ASN A 192 14.63 24.70 -4.53
CA ASN A 192 15.35 24.88 -5.77
C ASN A 192 16.45 23.80 -5.92
N GLN A 193 16.63 22.92 -4.92
CA GLN A 193 17.09 21.56 -5.15
C GLN A 193 15.93 20.69 -5.65
N THR A 194 15.39 21.04 -6.82
CA THR A 194 15.25 19.98 -7.81
C THR A 194 16.65 19.38 -7.92
N SER A 195 16.93 18.26 -7.24
CA SER A 195 17.81 17.30 -7.88
C SER A 195 17.23 17.19 -9.28
N ASP A 196 18.03 17.55 -10.29
CA ASP A 196 17.51 17.68 -11.65
C ASP A 196 16.77 16.38 -11.93
N VAL A 197 15.43 16.41 -11.91
CA VAL A 197 14.58 15.21 -11.98
C VAL A 197 14.96 14.46 -13.25
N SER A 198 15.38 15.22 -14.27
CA SER A 198 15.97 14.75 -15.51
C SER A 198 17.30 14.02 -15.32
N LYS A 199 18.19 14.46 -14.42
CA LYS A 199 19.45 13.77 -14.09
C LYS A 199 19.20 12.48 -13.32
N GLU A 200 18.31 12.49 -12.32
CA GLU A 200 17.93 11.27 -11.59
C GLU A 200 17.24 10.26 -12.51
N LEU A 201 16.31 10.74 -13.34
CA LEU A 201 15.62 9.94 -14.34
C LEU A 201 16.61 9.31 -15.32
N ARG A 202 17.56 10.10 -15.86
CA ARG A 202 18.60 9.60 -16.77
C ARG A 202 19.44 8.50 -16.12
N SER A 203 19.92 8.73 -14.90
CA SER A 203 20.70 7.73 -14.16
C SER A 203 19.92 6.43 -13.94
N LEU A 204 18.64 6.51 -13.59
CA LEU A 204 17.79 5.34 -13.40
C LEU A 204 17.56 4.59 -14.72
N GLN A 205 17.28 5.32 -15.80
CA GLN A 205 17.08 4.72 -17.12
C GLN A 205 18.34 4.03 -17.65
N GLU A 206 19.52 4.61 -17.43
CA GLU A 206 20.79 3.99 -17.79
C GLU A 206 21.00 2.66 -17.04
N GLU A 207 20.77 2.65 -15.72
CA GLU A 207 20.83 1.44 -14.90
C GLU A 207 19.86 0.36 -15.41
N MET A 208 18.62 0.74 -15.71
CA MET A 208 17.60 -0.17 -16.23
C MET A 208 17.95 -0.70 -17.63
N LYS A 209 18.46 0.14 -18.53
CA LYS A 209 18.87 -0.25 -19.89
C LYS A 209 20.05 -1.22 -19.86
N LEU A 210 21.01 -1.01 -18.96
CA LEU A 210 22.14 -1.93 -18.74
C LEU A 210 21.65 -3.30 -18.25
N ALA A 211 20.67 -3.33 -17.35
CA ALA A 211 20.11 -4.56 -16.81
C ALA A 211 19.07 -5.24 -17.74
N ALA A 212 18.46 -4.51 -18.66
CA ALA A 212 17.38 -4.98 -19.54
C ALA A 212 17.68 -4.65 -21.01
N PRO A 213 18.53 -5.41 -21.71
CA PRO A 213 18.89 -5.15 -23.11
C PRO A 213 17.71 -5.21 -24.09
N GLY A 214 16.59 -5.81 -23.68
CA GLY A 214 15.34 -5.79 -24.44
C GLY A 214 14.48 -4.53 -24.25
N ASN A 215 14.94 -3.54 -23.47
CA ASN A 215 14.23 -2.32 -23.11
C ASN A 215 12.82 -2.51 -22.49
N MET A 216 12.55 -3.71 -21.94
CA MET A 216 11.26 -4.05 -21.35
C MET A 216 11.41 -4.48 -19.90
N LEU A 217 10.52 -3.97 -19.07
CA LEU A 217 10.41 -4.30 -17.65
C LEU A 217 9.08 -5.00 -17.38
N VAL A 218 9.02 -5.72 -16.26
CA VAL A 218 7.80 -6.37 -15.77
C VAL A 218 7.63 -6.17 -14.27
N ILE A 219 6.40 -5.89 -13.84
CA ILE A 219 6.01 -5.87 -12.42
C ILE A 219 5.69 -7.30 -12.00
N LYS A 220 6.47 -7.88 -11.06
CA LYS A 220 6.32 -9.29 -10.66
C LYS A 220 4.93 -9.67 -10.16
N SER A 221 4.28 -8.77 -9.42
CA SER A 221 2.99 -9.04 -8.77
C SER A 221 1.81 -9.04 -9.73
N THR A 222 1.87 -8.28 -10.83
CA THR A 222 0.76 -8.11 -11.77
C THR A 222 1.05 -8.66 -13.16
N GLY A 223 2.31 -8.96 -13.47
CA GLY A 223 2.76 -9.33 -14.80
C GLY A 223 2.69 -8.18 -15.83
N TYR A 224 2.41 -6.95 -15.38
CA TYR A 224 2.32 -5.77 -16.24
C TYR A 224 3.68 -5.47 -16.85
N ARG A 225 3.73 -5.28 -18.17
CA ARG A 225 4.95 -5.06 -18.95
C ARG A 225 4.99 -3.62 -19.45
N VAL A 226 6.17 -3.02 -19.43
CA VAL A 226 6.37 -1.62 -19.77
C VAL A 226 7.72 -1.38 -20.43
N GLY A 227 7.77 -0.50 -21.43
CA GLY A 227 9.01 -0.07 -22.07
C GLY A 227 9.76 0.97 -21.23
N ILE A 228 11.10 0.90 -21.19
CA ILE A 228 11.92 1.87 -20.43
C ILE A 228 11.77 3.30 -20.99
N GLU A 229 11.54 3.43 -22.30
CA GLU A 229 11.32 4.70 -22.98
C GLU A 229 10.10 5.46 -22.47
N THR A 230 9.13 4.76 -21.84
CA THR A 230 7.97 5.42 -21.24
C THR A 230 8.37 6.42 -20.16
N LEU A 231 9.51 6.18 -19.50
CA LEU A 231 9.99 7.00 -18.40
C LEU A 231 10.43 8.40 -18.86
N ASP A 232 10.73 8.60 -20.14
CA ASP A 232 11.03 9.92 -20.71
C ASP A 232 9.89 10.92 -20.47
N ARG A 233 8.64 10.41 -20.36
CA ARG A 233 7.44 11.21 -20.10
C ARG A 233 7.36 11.78 -18.67
N LEU A 234 8.23 11.36 -17.77
CA LEU A 234 8.39 11.97 -16.44
C LEU A 234 9.14 13.30 -16.47
N SER A 235 9.77 13.64 -17.58
CA SER A 235 10.52 14.90 -17.72
C SER A 235 9.62 16.08 -18.10
N GLY A 236 9.99 17.28 -17.63
CA GLY A 236 9.45 18.57 -18.06
C GLY A 236 7.92 18.63 -18.23
N THR A 237 7.49 19.13 -19.38
CA THR A 237 6.07 19.27 -19.78
C THR A 237 5.57 18.11 -20.65
N GLU A 238 6.31 16.99 -20.66
CA GLU A 238 5.93 15.83 -21.46
C GLU A 238 4.63 15.19 -20.97
N TRP A 239 3.90 14.61 -21.92
CA TRP A 239 2.62 13.99 -21.67
C TRP A 239 2.77 12.53 -21.23
N PHE A 240 2.09 12.14 -20.16
CA PHE A 240 2.06 10.73 -19.77
C PHE A 240 1.36 9.93 -20.88
N ASN A 241 1.96 8.83 -21.30
CA ASN A 241 1.27 7.84 -22.14
C ASN A 241 0.51 6.84 -21.26
N ASP A 242 -0.23 5.94 -21.91
CA ASP A 242 -0.99 4.89 -21.25
C ASP A 242 -0.10 3.94 -20.43
N GLU A 243 1.10 3.64 -20.94
CA GLU A 243 2.04 2.78 -20.25
C GLU A 243 2.54 3.36 -18.92
N LEU A 244 2.91 4.65 -18.89
CA LEU A 244 3.38 5.31 -17.68
C LEU A 244 2.26 5.46 -16.65
N VAL A 245 1.04 5.81 -17.09
CA VAL A 245 -0.13 5.85 -16.21
C VAL A 245 -0.34 4.48 -15.56
N LEU A 246 -0.43 3.40 -16.36
CA LEU A 246 -0.65 2.06 -15.83
C LEU A 246 0.49 1.55 -14.95
N LEU A 247 1.75 1.85 -15.30
CA LEU A 247 2.92 1.56 -14.45
C LEU A 247 2.73 2.18 -13.06
N CYS A 248 2.39 3.47 -13.01
CA CYS A 248 2.17 4.19 -11.75
C CYS A 248 1.02 3.58 -10.94
N LEU A 249 -0.11 3.25 -11.57
CA LEU A 249 -1.26 2.65 -10.87
C LEU A 249 -0.95 1.23 -10.35
N HIS A 250 -0.22 0.41 -11.12
CA HIS A 250 0.13 -0.93 -10.68
C HIS A 250 1.15 -0.94 -9.52
N LEU A 251 2.05 0.03 -9.47
CA LEU A 251 3.03 0.20 -8.39
C LEU A 251 2.47 0.89 -7.14
N ALA A 252 1.29 1.53 -7.23
CA ALA A 252 0.67 2.23 -6.12
C ALA A 252 0.33 1.32 -4.95
N ASP A 253 0.51 1.84 -3.73
CA ASP A 253 -0.09 1.26 -2.53
C ASP A 253 -1.62 1.30 -2.67
N ARG A 254 -2.27 0.18 -2.33
CA ARG A 254 -3.72 0.03 -2.48
C ARG A 254 -4.30 -0.94 -1.48
N LEU A 255 -5.58 -0.76 -1.16
CA LEU A 255 -6.31 -1.66 -0.27
C LEU A 255 -6.45 -3.07 -0.90
N PRO A 256 -6.58 -4.15 -0.10
CA PRO A 256 -6.57 -5.53 -0.63
C PRO A 256 -7.64 -5.85 -1.67
N HIS A 257 -8.78 -5.15 -1.65
CA HIS A 257 -9.92 -5.33 -2.57
C HIS A 257 -9.85 -4.42 -3.82
N VAL A 258 -8.74 -3.69 -3.98
CA VAL A 258 -8.56 -2.76 -5.11
C VAL A 258 -7.82 -3.44 -6.26
N ARG A 259 -8.38 -3.37 -7.46
CA ARG A 259 -7.78 -3.89 -8.69
C ARG A 259 -7.54 -2.78 -9.70
N VAL A 260 -6.48 -2.93 -10.49
CA VAL A 260 -6.10 -2.01 -11.57
C VAL A 260 -6.29 -2.75 -12.88
N GLY A 261 -7.15 -2.19 -13.74
CA GLY A 261 -7.40 -2.70 -15.08
C GLY A 261 -6.47 -2.11 -16.12
N PHE A 262 -6.81 -2.37 -17.38
CA PHE A 262 -6.11 -1.79 -18.53
C PHE A 262 -6.63 -0.37 -18.82
N SER A 263 -5.89 0.39 -19.63
CA SER A 263 -6.34 1.68 -20.15
C SER A 263 -7.41 1.47 -21.22
N ILE A 264 -8.62 1.99 -21.01
CA ILE A 264 -9.77 1.87 -21.89
C ILE A 264 -9.71 2.97 -22.97
N PRO A 265 -9.45 2.64 -24.25
CA PRO A 265 -9.56 3.62 -25.32
C PRO A 265 -11.03 3.87 -25.66
N ILE A 266 -11.50 5.11 -25.67
CA ILE A 266 -12.92 5.43 -25.92
C ILE A 266 -13.16 5.89 -27.36
N HIS A 267 -12.19 6.60 -27.95
CA HIS A 267 -12.29 7.14 -29.30
C HIS A 267 -11.32 6.42 -30.24
N GLN A 268 -11.70 6.30 -31.52
CA GLN A 268 -10.86 5.66 -32.53
C GLN A 268 -9.52 6.40 -32.62
N GLN A 269 -8.42 5.64 -32.60
CA GLN A 269 -7.11 6.17 -32.92
C GLN A 269 -6.94 6.11 -34.44
N ASP A 270 -6.48 7.21 -35.06
CA ASP A 270 -6.19 7.27 -36.51
C ASP A 270 -5.04 6.35 -36.97
N ARG A 271 -4.45 5.56 -36.05
CA ARG A 271 -3.36 4.63 -36.34
C ARG A 271 -3.85 3.18 -36.24
N PRO A 272 -3.30 2.24 -37.06
CA PRO A 272 -3.73 0.85 -37.10
C PRO A 272 -3.22 0.02 -35.92
N ARG A 273 -3.32 0.54 -34.69
CA ARG A 273 -3.17 -0.28 -33.46
C ARG A 273 -4.52 -0.94 -33.19
N LYS A 274 -4.47 -2.25 -32.91
CA LYS A 274 -5.63 -3.15 -32.72
C LYS A 274 -6.84 -2.44 -32.10
N ILE A 275 -7.89 -2.27 -32.88
CA ILE A 275 -9.19 -1.80 -32.42
C ILE A 275 -9.65 -2.73 -31.29
N VAL A 276 -9.77 -2.20 -30.07
CA VAL A 276 -10.42 -2.93 -28.98
C VAL A 276 -11.92 -2.80 -29.20
N ALA A 277 -12.52 -3.80 -29.86
CA ALA A 277 -13.96 -3.87 -30.00
C ALA A 277 -14.61 -3.88 -28.59
N LYS A 278 -15.51 -2.93 -28.34
CA LYS A 278 -16.29 -2.80 -27.09
C LYS A 278 -15.43 -2.80 -25.81
N PRO A 279 -14.66 -1.74 -25.59
CA PRO A 279 -13.63 -1.73 -24.55
C PRO A 279 -14.22 -1.75 -23.12
N PHE A 280 -15.42 -1.20 -22.90
CA PHE A 280 -16.14 -1.33 -21.63
C PHE A 280 -16.68 -2.74 -21.37
N GLU A 281 -17.11 -3.48 -22.42
CA GLU A 281 -17.53 -4.88 -22.27
C GLU A 281 -16.34 -5.76 -21.84
N ARG A 282 -15.16 -5.49 -22.40
CA ARG A 282 -13.91 -6.13 -21.96
C ARG A 282 -13.61 -5.80 -20.49
N ALA A 283 -13.79 -4.55 -20.07
CA ALA A 283 -13.61 -4.16 -18.67
C ALA A 283 -14.57 -4.92 -17.75
N ALA A 284 -15.86 -5.03 -18.10
CA ALA A 284 -16.84 -5.81 -17.36
C ALA A 284 -16.44 -7.27 -17.23
N ARG A 285 -15.97 -7.90 -18.31
CA ARG A 285 -15.50 -9.29 -18.29
C ARG A 285 -14.33 -9.52 -17.32
N VAL A 286 -13.34 -8.62 -17.33
CA VAL A 286 -12.20 -8.68 -16.40
C VAL A 286 -12.65 -8.54 -14.95
N ILE A 287 -13.64 -7.68 -14.68
CA ILE A 287 -14.21 -7.52 -13.35
C ILE A 287 -14.90 -8.80 -12.89
N GLU A 288 -15.68 -9.47 -13.76
CA GLU A 288 -16.35 -10.73 -13.43
C GLU A 288 -15.34 -11.85 -13.13
N GLU A 289 -14.20 -11.89 -13.82
CA GLU A 289 -13.10 -12.80 -13.51
C GLU A 289 -12.54 -12.54 -12.10
N TRP A 290 -12.37 -11.28 -11.71
CA TRP A 290 -11.90 -10.93 -10.36
C TRP A 290 -12.94 -11.23 -9.28
N LYS A 291 -14.22 -10.97 -9.53
CA LYS A 291 -15.30 -11.34 -8.59
C LYS A 291 -15.35 -12.85 -8.37
N SER A 292 -15.18 -13.63 -9.43
CA SER A 292 -15.16 -15.10 -9.33
C SER A 292 -13.99 -15.62 -8.49
N ALA A 293 -12.88 -14.88 -8.43
CA ALA A 293 -11.73 -15.22 -7.61
C ALA A 293 -11.84 -14.71 -6.15
N GLU A 294 -12.75 -13.79 -5.86
CA GLU A 294 -12.89 -13.11 -4.56
C GLU A 294 -14.34 -13.13 -4.06
N PRO A 295 -14.71 -14.02 -3.13
CA PRO A 295 -16.10 -14.24 -2.72
C PRO A 295 -16.74 -13.06 -1.95
N ASP A 296 -15.95 -12.06 -1.53
CA ASP A 296 -16.41 -11.02 -0.62
C ASP A 296 -17.14 -9.84 -1.31
N ASN A 297 -17.38 -9.88 -2.63
CA ASN A 297 -18.19 -8.90 -3.42
C ASN A 297 -17.89 -7.39 -3.22
N ARG A 298 -16.81 -7.04 -2.52
CA ARG A 298 -16.42 -5.67 -2.12
C ARG A 298 -15.33 -5.08 -3.00
N LEU A 299 -15.37 -5.41 -4.28
CA LEU A 299 -14.34 -5.08 -5.25
C LEU A 299 -14.39 -3.58 -5.64
N THR A 300 -13.23 -2.96 -5.76
CA THR A 300 -13.08 -1.62 -6.34
C THR A 300 -12.07 -1.70 -7.48
N CYS A 301 -12.46 -1.30 -8.68
CA CYS A 301 -11.64 -1.41 -9.88
C CYS A 301 -11.36 -0.05 -10.50
N PHE A 302 -10.10 0.20 -10.86
CA PHE A 302 -9.68 1.43 -11.52
C PHE A 302 -9.28 1.18 -12.97
N PHE A 303 -9.84 1.98 -13.89
CA PHE A 303 -9.53 1.95 -15.32
C PHE A 303 -9.25 3.37 -15.81
N PRO A 304 -8.00 3.68 -16.19
CA PRO A 304 -7.73 4.89 -16.96
C PRO A 304 -8.54 4.87 -18.26
N LEU A 305 -9.08 6.00 -18.65
CA LEU A 305 -9.72 6.20 -19.95
C LEU A 305 -8.81 7.04 -20.81
N PHE A 306 -8.61 6.60 -22.04
CA PHE A 306 -7.89 7.35 -23.06
C PHE A 306 -8.85 7.87 -24.11
N GLN A 307 -8.97 9.19 -24.20
CA GLN A 307 -9.96 9.89 -25.02
C GLN A 307 -9.24 10.69 -26.11
N HIS A 308 -9.76 10.66 -27.34
CA HIS A 308 -9.35 11.48 -28.49
C HIS A 308 -7.86 11.46 -28.87
N GLY A 309 -7.08 10.55 -28.29
CA GLY A 309 -5.63 10.45 -28.53
C GLY A 309 -4.79 11.41 -27.69
N ASP A 310 -5.42 12.28 -26.90
CA ASP A 310 -4.79 13.41 -26.23
C ASP A 310 -5.47 13.83 -24.91
N HIS A 311 -6.34 12.98 -24.35
CA HIS A 311 -6.85 13.19 -22.98
C HIS A 311 -6.93 11.91 -22.13
N PHE A 312 -6.66 12.05 -20.84
CA PHE A 312 -6.84 11.00 -19.83
C PHE A 312 -7.88 11.37 -18.79
N SER A 313 -8.79 10.44 -18.49
CA SER A 313 -9.68 10.51 -17.32
C SER A 313 -9.65 9.17 -16.57
N LEU A 314 -10.37 9.03 -15.46
CA LEU A 314 -10.36 7.82 -14.64
C LEU A 314 -11.77 7.32 -14.35
N ILE A 315 -12.00 6.01 -14.50
CA ILE A 315 -13.18 5.32 -14.00
C ILE A 315 -12.81 4.48 -12.78
N GLU A 316 -13.58 4.67 -11.71
CA GLU A 316 -13.60 3.82 -10.52
C GLU A 316 -14.94 3.07 -10.49
N VAL A 317 -14.92 1.76 -10.72
CA VAL A 317 -16.08 0.88 -10.52
C VAL A 317 -16.04 0.38 -9.08
N ASN A 318 -16.93 0.88 -8.24
CA ASN A 318 -16.93 0.62 -6.80
C ASN A 318 -18.22 -0.10 -6.38
N TYR A 319 -18.11 -1.42 -6.20
CA TYR A 319 -19.23 -2.26 -5.76
C TYR A 319 -19.58 -2.07 -4.28
N ARG A 320 -18.70 -1.47 -3.48
CA ARG A 320 -18.99 -1.15 -2.08
C ARG A 320 -19.93 0.04 -1.95
N ASP A 321 -19.76 1.01 -2.84
CA ASP A 321 -20.55 2.24 -2.89
C ASP A 321 -21.74 2.12 -3.84
N ASN A 322 -21.90 0.97 -4.51
CA ASN A 322 -22.84 0.76 -5.62
C ASN A 322 -22.76 1.87 -6.68
N ALA A 323 -21.54 2.28 -7.03
CA ALA A 323 -21.30 3.45 -7.88
C ALA A 323 -20.16 3.25 -8.89
N VAL A 324 -20.27 3.95 -10.01
CA VAL A 324 -19.18 4.17 -10.96
C VAL A 324 -18.82 5.64 -10.89
N TYR A 325 -17.63 5.96 -10.38
CA TYR A 325 -17.14 7.34 -10.34
C TYR A 325 -16.29 7.64 -11.56
N HIS A 326 -16.53 8.79 -12.19
CA HIS A 326 -15.73 9.32 -13.29
C HIS A 326 -15.02 10.59 -12.86
N TYR A 327 -13.69 10.58 -12.94
CA TYR A 327 -12.84 11.72 -12.61
C TYR A 327 -12.25 12.28 -13.89
N ASP A 328 -12.58 13.53 -14.20
CA ASP A 328 -12.10 14.21 -15.40
C ASP A 328 -11.64 15.65 -15.07
N SER A 329 -10.38 15.95 -15.38
CA SER A 329 -9.75 17.25 -15.18
C SER A 329 -10.16 18.30 -16.22
N LEU A 330 -10.62 17.87 -17.40
CA LEU A 330 -11.10 18.70 -18.51
C LEU A 330 -12.61 18.55 -18.69
N ARG A 331 -13.44 19.18 -17.85
CA ARG A 331 -14.88 19.32 -18.16
C ARG A 331 -15.12 20.26 -19.33
N LYS A 332 -14.84 19.81 -20.55
CA LYS A 332 -15.15 20.54 -21.80
C LYS A 332 -16.37 19.96 -22.53
N THR A 333 -16.85 18.76 -22.19
CA THR A 333 -17.92 18.08 -22.94
C THR A 333 -18.91 17.34 -22.04
N THR A 334 -20.12 17.13 -22.55
CA THR A 334 -21.13 16.26 -21.93
C THR A 334 -20.72 14.80 -22.19
N TYR A 335 -20.39 14.04 -21.14
CA TYR A 335 -19.89 12.67 -21.24
C TYR A 335 -21.00 11.62 -21.50
N ILE A 336 -21.94 11.93 -22.40
CA ILE A 336 -23.11 11.09 -22.66
C ILE A 336 -22.70 9.67 -23.05
N GLU A 337 -21.66 9.54 -23.88
CA GLU A 337 -21.16 8.25 -24.36
C GLU A 337 -20.53 7.41 -23.25
N ILE A 338 -19.69 8.01 -22.41
CA ILE A 338 -19.06 7.33 -21.26
C ILE A 338 -20.13 6.90 -20.26
N LYS A 339 -21.04 7.81 -19.91
CA LYS A 339 -22.16 7.54 -19.00
C LYS A 339 -23.04 6.41 -19.53
N LYS A 340 -23.36 6.41 -20.83
CA LYS A 340 -24.13 5.34 -21.46
C LYS A 340 -23.38 4.01 -21.41
N ALA A 341 -22.11 3.99 -21.82
CA ALA A 341 -21.29 2.79 -21.77
C ALA A 341 -21.17 2.21 -20.35
N CYS A 342 -20.99 3.06 -19.33
CA CYS A 342 -20.98 2.61 -17.94
C CYS A 342 -22.33 2.03 -17.49
N LYS A 343 -23.45 2.64 -17.86
CA LYS A 343 -24.79 2.11 -17.55
C LYS A 343 -25.05 0.76 -18.20
N ASP A 344 -24.64 0.62 -19.46
CA ASP A 344 -24.85 -0.61 -20.24
C ASP A 344 -24.00 -1.78 -19.70
N GLN A 345 -22.75 -1.51 -19.30
CA GLN A 345 -21.81 -2.56 -18.90
C GLN A 345 -21.75 -2.83 -17.40
N PHE A 346 -22.22 -1.90 -16.57
CA PHE A 346 -22.26 -2.04 -15.11
C PHE A 346 -23.68 -1.80 -14.59
N PRO A 347 -24.66 -2.64 -14.98
CA PRO A 347 -26.04 -2.47 -14.57
C PRO A 347 -26.17 -2.54 -13.03
N GLY A 348 -27.03 -1.71 -12.47
CA GLY A 348 -27.25 -1.61 -11.03
C GLY A 348 -26.30 -0.68 -10.27
N LEU A 349 -25.21 -0.20 -10.92
CA LEU A 349 -24.34 0.82 -10.32
C LEU A 349 -24.78 2.23 -10.73
N ARG A 350 -24.74 3.16 -9.77
CA ARG A 350 -25.02 4.58 -10.01
C ARG A 350 -23.80 5.27 -10.61
N TYR A 351 -23.95 5.86 -11.79
CA TYR A 351 -22.88 6.69 -12.38
C TYR A 351 -22.80 8.07 -11.71
N VAL A 352 -21.59 8.49 -11.36
CA VAL A 352 -21.29 9.74 -10.65
C VAL A 352 -20.12 10.45 -11.32
N GLU A 353 -20.35 11.68 -11.80
CA GLU A 353 -19.25 12.55 -12.21
C GLU A 353 -18.66 13.22 -10.97
N GLN A 354 -17.46 12.81 -10.60
CA GLN A 354 -16.80 13.34 -9.42
C GLN A 354 -16.18 14.70 -9.74
N ALA A 355 -16.25 15.62 -8.78
CA ALA A 355 -15.47 16.84 -8.87
C ALA A 355 -13.98 16.47 -8.74
N ALA A 356 -13.23 16.64 -9.83
CA ALA A 356 -11.79 16.37 -9.88
C ALA A 356 -11.02 17.70 -9.93
N PRO A 357 -9.75 17.71 -9.48
CA PRO A 357 -8.85 18.83 -9.68
C PRO A 357 -8.79 19.22 -11.17
N ARG A 358 -8.87 20.52 -11.44
CA ARG A 358 -8.83 21.03 -12.81
C ARG A 358 -7.39 21.11 -13.28
N GLN A 359 -7.14 20.59 -14.48
CA GLN A 359 -5.87 20.90 -15.14
C GLN A 359 -5.88 22.33 -15.65
N LEU A 360 -4.73 22.98 -15.60
CA LEU A 360 -4.52 24.35 -16.06
C LEU A 360 -3.72 24.39 -17.38
N ASP A 361 -3.26 23.24 -17.86
CA ASP A 361 -2.43 23.07 -19.04
C ASP A 361 -3.00 21.95 -19.94
N SER A 362 -2.32 21.67 -21.05
CA SER A 362 -2.68 20.58 -21.97
C SER A 362 -2.10 19.22 -21.57
N PHE A 363 -1.18 19.18 -20.59
CA PHE A 363 -0.34 18.00 -20.36
C PHE A 363 -0.54 17.24 -19.04
N SER A 364 -1.35 17.78 -18.13
CA SER A 364 -1.43 17.31 -16.75
C SER A 364 -2.55 16.32 -16.45
N CYS A 365 -3.40 15.96 -17.42
CA CYS A 365 -4.47 14.97 -17.22
C CYS A 365 -3.95 13.61 -16.75
N GLY A 366 -2.83 13.11 -17.32
CA GLY A 366 -2.23 11.83 -16.92
C GLY A 366 -1.73 11.85 -15.47
N PRO A 367 -0.88 12.82 -15.08
CA PRO A 367 -0.52 13.04 -13.68
C PRO A 367 -1.72 13.15 -12.73
N LEU A 368 -2.76 13.90 -13.12
CA LEU A 368 -3.98 14.05 -12.32
C LEU A 368 -4.78 12.76 -12.17
N VAL A 369 -4.81 11.90 -13.21
CA VAL A 369 -5.39 10.55 -13.13
C VAL A 369 -4.61 9.70 -12.13
N VAL A 370 -3.27 9.71 -12.18
CA VAL A 370 -2.41 8.98 -11.23
C VAL A 370 -2.67 9.46 -9.80
N ALA A 371 -2.65 10.78 -9.58
CA ALA A 371 -2.90 11.35 -8.26
C ALA A 371 -4.31 11.02 -7.72
N SER A 372 -5.34 11.14 -8.55
CA SER A 372 -6.72 10.79 -8.17
C SER A 372 -6.83 9.31 -7.81
N ALA A 373 -6.24 8.44 -8.62
CA ALA A 373 -6.20 7.00 -8.36
C ALA A 373 -5.50 6.69 -7.03
N TYR A 374 -4.33 7.28 -6.75
CA TYR A 374 -3.57 7.03 -5.52
C TYR A 374 -4.38 7.31 -4.25
N HIS A 375 -5.12 8.43 -4.23
CA HIS A 375 -5.99 8.75 -3.11
C HIS A 375 -7.13 7.74 -2.98
N ARG A 376 -7.83 7.44 -4.08
CA ARG A 376 -9.00 6.56 -4.08
C ARG A 376 -8.66 5.10 -3.78
N MET A 377 -7.51 4.61 -4.24
CA MET A 377 -7.02 3.26 -3.96
C MET A 377 -6.73 3.02 -2.47
N LEU A 378 -6.54 4.09 -1.69
CA LEU A 378 -6.41 4.08 -0.23
C LEU A 378 -7.72 4.42 0.50
N GLY A 379 -8.84 4.55 -0.22
CA GLY A 379 -10.15 4.91 0.35
C GLY A 379 -10.30 6.38 0.72
N ARG A 380 -9.39 7.26 0.27
CA ARG A 380 -9.42 8.70 0.59
C ARG A 380 -10.32 9.45 -0.41
N ALA A 381 -10.85 10.60 -0.01
CA ALA A 381 -11.58 11.47 -0.93
C ALA A 381 -10.61 12.24 -1.85
N VAL A 382 -11.06 12.53 -3.08
CA VAL A 382 -10.41 13.50 -3.96
C VAL A 382 -11.08 14.86 -3.71
N ILE A 383 -10.33 15.82 -3.18
CA ILE A 383 -10.85 17.13 -2.78
C ILE A 383 -10.57 18.15 -3.91
N PRO A 384 -11.61 18.73 -4.52
CA PRO A 384 -11.44 19.81 -5.49
C PRO A 384 -10.74 21.02 -4.86
N GLY A 385 -9.77 21.61 -5.56
CA GLY A 385 -9.05 22.81 -5.08
C GLY A 385 -7.89 22.53 -4.11
N ASN A 386 -7.59 21.26 -3.81
CA ASN A 386 -6.38 20.92 -3.07
C ASN A 386 -5.14 21.22 -3.94
N THR A 387 -4.28 22.11 -3.43
CA THR A 387 -3.05 22.59 -4.10
C THR A 387 -2.05 21.47 -4.40
N MET A 388 -2.12 20.35 -3.68
CA MET A 388 -1.30 19.16 -3.95
C MET A 388 -1.54 18.57 -5.35
N PHE A 389 -2.74 18.73 -5.90
CA PHE A 389 -3.06 18.26 -7.25
C PHE A 389 -2.68 19.29 -8.33
N GLN A 390 -2.32 20.53 -7.95
CA GLN A 390 -1.92 21.58 -8.90
C GLN A 390 -0.41 21.55 -9.19
N ASP A 391 0.38 20.91 -8.33
CA ASP A 391 1.82 20.76 -8.52
C ASP A 391 2.14 19.48 -9.32
N THR A 392 2.08 19.61 -10.64
CA THR A 392 2.30 18.49 -11.56
C THR A 392 3.76 18.03 -11.58
N ILE A 393 4.69 18.91 -11.23
CA ILE A 393 6.10 18.58 -11.02
C ILE A 393 6.23 17.65 -9.81
N ALA A 394 5.59 17.97 -8.68
CA ALA A 394 5.58 17.11 -7.50
C ALA A 394 4.93 15.73 -7.78
N ILE A 395 3.86 15.68 -8.59
CA ILE A 395 3.25 14.40 -9.00
C ILE A 395 4.23 13.56 -9.81
N LYS A 396 4.95 14.17 -10.78
CA LYS A 396 5.98 13.50 -11.59
C LYS A 396 7.15 13.02 -10.73
N ALA A 397 7.62 13.83 -9.79
CA ALA A 397 8.66 13.44 -8.84
C ALA A 397 8.22 12.25 -7.97
N THR A 398 6.98 12.27 -7.48
CA THR A 398 6.40 11.15 -6.73
C THR A 398 6.34 9.86 -7.56
N ALA A 399 5.96 9.97 -8.84
CA ALA A 399 5.95 8.82 -9.75
C ALA A 399 7.37 8.25 -9.96
N LEU A 400 8.37 9.12 -10.16
CA LEU A 400 9.77 8.70 -10.27
C LEU A 400 10.24 7.97 -9.01
N ASP A 401 9.91 8.48 -7.83
CA ASP A 401 10.28 7.87 -6.55
C ASP A 401 9.69 6.47 -6.37
N ILE A 402 8.43 6.29 -6.74
CA ILE A 402 7.75 4.98 -6.68
C ILE A 402 8.42 3.99 -7.63
N ILE A 403 8.74 4.42 -8.86
CA ILE A 403 9.42 3.58 -9.87
C ILE A 403 10.83 3.20 -9.38
N ARG A 404 11.60 4.17 -8.89
CA ARG A 404 12.94 3.95 -8.33
C ARG A 404 12.92 2.98 -7.15
N LYS A 405 11.95 3.15 -6.24
CA LYS A 405 11.75 2.24 -5.11
C LYS A 405 11.40 0.83 -5.60
N ALA A 406 10.47 0.70 -6.55
CA ALA A 406 10.08 -0.60 -7.10
C ALA A 406 11.23 -1.34 -7.79
N TRP A 407 12.11 -0.59 -8.47
CA TRP A 407 13.34 -1.12 -9.04
C TRP A 407 14.30 -1.64 -7.97
N ARG A 408 14.61 -0.80 -6.97
CA ARG A 408 15.50 -1.15 -5.84
C ARG A 408 15.00 -2.36 -5.05
N ASP A 409 13.69 -2.42 -4.83
CA ASP A 409 13.03 -3.49 -4.08
C ASP A 409 12.78 -4.75 -4.94
N GLN A 410 13.25 -4.77 -6.20
CA GLN A 410 13.11 -5.90 -7.12
C GLN A 410 11.64 -6.29 -7.41
N VAL A 411 10.73 -5.32 -7.32
CA VAL A 411 9.32 -5.44 -7.70
C VAL A 411 9.17 -5.23 -9.21
N LEU A 412 9.87 -4.23 -9.75
CA LEU A 412 10.01 -3.95 -11.18
C LEU A 412 11.35 -4.54 -11.63
N VAL A 413 11.34 -5.45 -12.61
CA VAL A 413 12.54 -6.18 -13.04
C VAL A 413 12.65 -6.29 -14.56
N PRO A 414 13.85 -6.53 -15.11
CA PRO A 414 14.03 -6.86 -16.52
C PRO A 414 13.23 -8.08 -16.95
N ILE A 415 12.73 -8.07 -18.18
CA ILE A 415 12.24 -9.30 -18.82
C ILE A 415 13.45 -10.05 -19.36
N GLU A 416 13.76 -11.23 -18.78
CA GLU A 416 14.79 -12.11 -19.32
C GLU A 416 14.45 -12.46 -20.77
N GLN A 417 15.34 -12.11 -21.70
CA GLN A 417 15.29 -12.65 -23.05
C GLN A 417 15.62 -14.14 -22.94
N SER A 418 14.62 -15.01 -23.04
CA SER A 418 14.88 -16.42 -23.22
C SER A 418 15.70 -16.59 -24.50
N THR A 419 16.99 -16.90 -24.35
CA THR A 419 17.84 -17.28 -25.46
C THR A 419 17.27 -18.54 -26.10
N GLY A 420 16.84 -18.41 -27.35
CA GLY A 420 16.72 -19.51 -28.32
C GLY A 420 15.85 -20.72 -27.94
N LYS A 421 14.53 -20.61 -28.15
CA LYS A 421 13.79 -21.60 -28.96
C LYS A 421 12.43 -21.01 -29.35
N ARG A 422 12.25 -20.89 -30.67
CA ARG A 422 11.05 -20.43 -31.38
C ARG A 422 9.84 -21.26 -30.95
N ARG A 423 9.15 -20.88 -29.87
CA ARG A 423 7.77 -21.33 -29.60
C ARG A 423 6.85 -20.44 -30.41
N ARG A 424 6.27 -21.06 -31.44
CA ARG A 424 5.18 -20.52 -32.25
C ARG A 424 4.12 -19.89 -31.35
N ARG A 425 3.53 -18.80 -31.85
CA ARG A 425 2.21 -18.30 -31.44
C ARG A 425 1.31 -19.50 -31.12
N ASP A 426 0.70 -19.49 -29.94
CA ASP A 426 -0.64 -20.04 -29.78
C ASP A 426 -1.40 -19.22 -28.73
N SER A 427 -2.42 -18.56 -29.27
CA SER A 427 -3.68 -18.12 -28.69
C SER A 427 -3.98 -18.56 -27.25
N PHE A 428 -4.24 -17.56 -26.40
CA PHE A 428 -5.04 -17.69 -25.18
C PHE A 428 -6.54 -17.82 -25.54
N HIS A 429 -6.89 -18.83 -26.34
CA HIS A 429 -8.25 -19.30 -26.61
C HIS A 429 -8.24 -20.83 -26.71
N GLN A 430 -9.29 -21.42 -26.14
CA GLN A 430 -9.63 -22.85 -26.08
C GLN A 430 -8.80 -23.73 -25.14
N ARG A 431 -9.38 -24.00 -23.96
CA ARG A 431 -9.43 -25.34 -23.38
C ARG A 431 -10.57 -25.45 -22.34
N GLN A 432 -11.79 -25.53 -22.83
CA GLN A 432 -12.78 -26.45 -22.24
C GLN A 432 -13.61 -27.06 -23.38
N GLY A 433 -13.43 -28.36 -23.56
CA GLY A 433 -14.02 -29.12 -24.65
C GLY A 433 -13.26 -30.42 -24.83
N LYS A 434 -13.41 -31.35 -23.88
CA LYS A 434 -13.47 -32.82 -24.07
C LYS A 434 -13.22 -33.58 -22.76
N ARG A 435 -14.33 -34.02 -22.17
CA ARG A 435 -14.57 -35.23 -21.35
C ARG A 435 -16.09 -35.23 -21.17
N ARG A 436 -16.90 -36.19 -21.61
CA ARG A 436 -16.76 -37.62 -21.81
C ARG A 436 -17.67 -38.08 -22.96
N LYS A 437 -17.18 -38.96 -23.84
CA LYS A 437 -17.99 -40.01 -24.46
C LYS A 437 -17.40 -41.32 -23.94
N GLN A 438 -18.14 -42.01 -23.10
CA GLN A 438 -17.98 -43.43 -22.87
C GLN A 438 -19.37 -43.99 -22.58
N ASP A 439 -19.82 -44.80 -23.52
CA ASP A 439 -20.75 -45.93 -23.43
C ASP A 439 -22.00 -45.80 -22.55
N LYS A 440 -23.13 -45.67 -23.24
CA LYS A 440 -24.32 -46.49 -22.99
C LYS A 440 -24.95 -46.90 -24.32
N SER A 441 -24.64 -48.12 -24.75
CA SER A 441 -25.45 -48.91 -25.66
C SER A 441 -26.40 -49.77 -24.83
N VAL A 442 -27.68 -49.39 -24.73
CA VAL A 442 -28.81 -50.31 -24.49
C VAL A 442 -30.10 -49.67 -25.07
N GLN A 443 -30.62 -50.35 -26.11
CA GLN A 443 -32.02 -50.58 -26.53
C GLN A 443 -33.10 -49.48 -26.39
N VAL A 444 -33.74 -49.15 -27.52
CA VAL A 444 -35.20 -49.01 -27.75
C VAL A 444 -35.38 -49.18 -29.28
N GLU A 445 -35.68 -50.37 -29.81
CA GLU A 445 -37.02 -50.90 -30.16
C GLU A 445 -38.01 -49.88 -30.76
N ASP A 446 -38.36 -50.13 -32.03
CA ASP A 446 -39.62 -49.88 -32.74
C ASP A 446 -40.48 -48.62 -32.48
N LEU A 447 -40.84 -47.98 -33.59
CA LEU A 447 -42.22 -47.77 -34.11
C LEU A 447 -42.17 -46.59 -35.11
N THR A 448 -42.10 -46.88 -36.41
CA THR A 448 -43.20 -46.68 -37.38
C THR A 448 -44.20 -45.59 -36.97
N THR A 449 -44.26 -44.46 -37.66
CA THR A 449 -45.15 -44.16 -38.80
C THR A 449 -44.71 -42.87 -39.48
#